data_AF-A0A2T3TB75-F1
#
_entry.id   AF-A0A2T3TB75-F1
#
_cell.length_a   1.000
_cell.length_b   1.000
_cell.length_c   1.000
_cell.angle_alpha   90.00
_cell.angle_beta   90.00
_cell.angle_gamma   90.00
#
_symmetry.space_group_name_H-M   'P 1'
#
loop_
_entity.id
_entity.type
_entity.pdbx_description
1 polymer ?
#
loop_
_entity_poly.entity_id
_entity_poly.type
_entity_poly.pdbx_seq_one_letter_code
_entity_poly.pdbx_strand_id
1 'polypeptide(L)' 'MTINIQPILINRERVQEMLGGISRTTFYRKRKQWEQSGTPFPREVEEIHPPKGGALFRYKEVIQFCKDKGLISEHS' A
#
# COMPACT_ATOMS: atom_id res chain seq x y z
N MET A 1 16.11 13.66 19.67
CA MET A 1 14.71 13.39 19.29
C MET A 1 14.68 13.05 17.81
N THR A 2 14.41 11.80 17.44
CA THR A 2 14.18 11.40 16.06
C THR A 2 12.73 11.75 15.71
N ILE A 3 12.55 12.72 14.81
CA ILE A 3 11.22 13.09 14.32
C ILE A 3 10.77 11.96 13.38
N ASN A 4 9.84 11.12 13.82
CA ASN A 4 9.29 10.04 13.00
C ASN A 4 8.23 10.63 12.05
N ILE A 5 8.68 11.16 10.92
CA ILE A 5 7.80 11.72 9.89
C ILE A 5 7.17 10.55 9.13
N GLN A 6 5.87 10.32 9.34
CA GLN A 6 5.14 9.33 8.56
C GLN A 6 5.06 9.79 7.10
N PRO A 7 5.44 8.95 6.12
CA PRO A 7 5.40 9.32 4.73
C PRO A 7 3.94 9.53 4.29
N ILE A 8 3.67 10.59 3.55
CA ILE A 8 2.33 10.86 3.00
C ILE A 8 2.05 9.93 1.80
N LEU A 9 3.08 9.68 1.00
CA LEU A 9 3.04 8.85 -0.20
C LEU A 9 4.07 7.73 -0.10
N ILE A 10 3.67 6.54 -0.53
CA ILE A 10 4.53 5.36 -0.62
C ILE A 10 4.47 4.78 -2.03
N ASN A 11 5.59 4.26 -2.50
CA ASN A 11 5.65 3.56 -3.78
C ASN A 11 5.13 2.11 -3.63
N ARG A 12 4.87 1.46 -4.77
CA ARG A 12 4.51 0.04 -4.84
C ARG A 12 5.45 -0.88 -4.05
N GLU A 13 6.76 -0.64 -4.11
CA GLU A 13 7.74 -1.48 -3.41
C GLU A 13 7.53 -1.43 -1.89
N ARG A 14 7.32 -0.24 -1.33
CA ARG A 14 6.99 -0.08 0.09
C ARG A 14 5.66 -0.74 0.44
N VAL A 15 4.67 -0.67 -0.43
CA VAL A 15 3.39 -1.40 -0.25
C VAL A 15 3.63 -2.91 -0.18
N GLN A 16 4.47 -3.45 -1.07
CA GLN A 16 4.81 -4.88 -1.08
C GLN A 16 5.49 -5.31 0.22
N GLU A 17 6.42 -4.51 0.73
CA GLU A 17 7.07 -4.73 2.03
C GLU A 17 6.05 -4.74 3.17
N MET A 18 5.14 -3.76 3.21
CA MET A 18 4.08 -3.67 4.23
C MET A 18 3.12 -4.87 4.21
N LEU A 19 2.99 -5.54 3.07
CA LEU A 19 2.18 -6.75 2.92
C LEU A 19 2.96 -8.05 3.20
N GLY A 20 4.14 -7.96 3.82
CA GLY A 20 5.01 -9.09 4.14
C GLY A 20 6.05 -9.40 3.06
N GLY A 21 6.55 -8.38 2.35
CA GLY A 21 7.60 -8.54 1.34
C GLY A 21 7.14 -9.30 0.08
N ILE A 22 5.88 -9.14 -0.32
CA ILE A 22 5.31 -9.95 -1.42
C ILE A 22 5.83 -9.54 -2.80
N SER A 23 5.91 -10.49 -3.73
CA SER A 23 6.29 -10.20 -5.12
C SER A 23 5.29 -9.28 -5.83
N ARG A 24 5.73 -8.63 -6.92
CA ARG A 24 4.89 -7.75 -7.74
C ARG A 24 3.64 -8.48 -8.26
N THR A 25 3.84 -9.69 -8.77
CA THR A 25 2.78 -10.52 -9.33
C THR A 25 1.77 -10.93 -8.24
N THR A 26 2.26 -11.27 -7.05
CA THR A 26 1.40 -11.58 -5.90
C THR A 26 0.54 -10.38 -5.50
N PHE A 27 1.12 -9.18 -5.48
CA PHE A 27 0.39 -7.95 -5.20
C PHE A 27 -0.78 -7.74 -6.18
N TYR A 28 -0.55 -7.82 -7.49
CA TYR A 28 -1.63 -7.65 -8.47
C TYR A 28 -2.71 -8.74 -8.40
N ARG A 29 -2.32 -10.00 -8.11
CA ARG A 29 -3.30 -11.08 -7.91
C ARG A 29 -4.19 -10.81 -6.69
N LYS A 30 -3.60 -10.41 -5.56
CA LYS A 30 -4.35 -10.01 -4.36
C LYS A 30 -5.24 -8.81 -4.63
N ARG A 31 -4.74 -7.80 -5.35
CA ARG A 31 -5.52 -6.62 -5.75
C ARG A 31 -6.79 -7.00 -6.50
N LYS A 32 -6.68 -7.91 -7.48
CA LYS A 32 -7.84 -8.42 -8.22
C LYS A 32 -8.80 -9.22 -7.34
N GLN A 33 -8.29 -10.06 -6.44
CA GLN A 33 -9.13 -10.79 -5.48
C GLN A 33 -9.90 -9.86 -4.56
N TRP A 34 -9.24 -8.82 -4.05
CA TRP A 34 -9.83 -7.80 -3.19
C TRP A 34 -10.94 -7.02 -3.91
N GLU A 35 -10.69 -6.62 -5.16
CA GLU A 35 -11.70 -6.01 -6.03
C GLU A 35 -12.92 -6.91 -6.24
N GLN A 36 -12.70 -8.21 -6.52
CA GLN A 36 -13.78 -9.19 -6.68
C GLN A 36 -14.57 -9.45 -5.39
N SER A 37 -13.91 -9.36 -4.23
CA SER A 37 -14.55 -9.52 -2.91
C SER A 37 -15.24 -8.25 -2.38
N GLY A 38 -15.35 -7.19 -3.20
CA GLY A 38 -16.01 -5.93 -2.82
C GLY A 38 -15.19 -5.04 -1.88
N THR A 39 -13.89 -5.32 -1.72
CA THR A 39 -12.99 -4.56 -0.84
C THR A 39 -11.74 -4.14 -1.59
N PRO A 40 -11.86 -3.27 -2.61
CA PRO A 40 -10.74 -2.93 -3.48
C PRO A 40 -9.59 -2.30 -2.70
N PHE A 41 -8.36 -2.59 -3.17
CA PHE A 41 -7.17 -1.92 -2.65
C PHE A 41 -7.22 -0.41 -2.98
N PRO A 42 -6.60 0.46 -2.17
CA PRO A 42 -6.50 1.89 -2.45
C PRO A 42 -6.01 2.20 -3.87
N ARG A 43 -6.56 3.27 -4.45
CA ARG A 43 -6.19 3.71 -5.79
C ARG A 43 -4.82 4.40 -5.78
N GLU A 44 -4.22 4.40 -6.95
CA GLU A 44 -2.96 5.09 -7.20
C GLU A 44 -3.22 6.60 -7.23
N VAL A 45 -2.26 7.40 -6.76
CA VAL A 45 -2.34 8.87 -6.87
C VAL A 45 -1.96 9.25 -8.29
N GLU A 46 -2.94 9.74 -9.05
CA GLU A 46 -2.76 10.14 -10.45
C GLU A 46 -2.23 11.58 -10.58
N GLU A 47 -2.43 12.42 -9.56
CA GLU A 47 -2.06 13.85 -9.55
C GLU A 47 -0.54 14.07 -9.52
N ILE A 48 0.24 13.08 -9.09
CA ILE A 48 1.69 13.21 -8.88
C ILE A 48 2.40 12.17 -9.73
N HIS A 49 3.09 12.64 -10.76
CA HIS A 49 3.93 11.76 -11.57
C HIS A 49 5.16 11.31 -10.78
N PRO A 50 5.34 10.01 -10.56
CA PRO A 50 6.49 9.48 -9.85
C PRO A 50 7.76 9.67 -10.70
N PRO A 51 8.89 10.08 -10.10
CA PRO A 51 10.13 10.33 -10.84
C PRO A 51 10.73 9.10 -11.55
N LYS A 52 10.25 7.88 -11.24
CA LYS A 52 10.69 6.62 -11.88
C LYS A 52 9.53 5.75 -12.38
N GLY A 53 8.40 6.35 -12.77
CA GLY A 53 7.32 5.62 -13.48
C GLY A 53 6.65 4.49 -12.68
N GLY A 54 6.62 4.58 -11.35
CA GLY A 54 6.03 3.56 -10.48
C GLY A 54 4.85 4.09 -9.67
N ALA A 55 3.79 3.30 -9.53
CA ALA A 55 2.60 3.63 -8.75
C ALA A 55 2.90 4.22 -7.36
N LEU A 56 2.26 5.35 -7.04
CA LEU A 56 2.26 5.98 -5.72
C LEU A 56 0.90 5.77 -5.06
N PHE A 57 0.91 5.52 -3.76
CA PHE A 57 -0.29 5.31 -2.94
C PHE A 57 -0.24 6.21 -1.71
N ARG A 58 -1.39 6.66 -1.24
CA ARG A 58 -1.49 7.39 0.03
C ARG A 58 -1.24 6.41 1.17
N TYR A 59 -0.21 6.66 1.98
CA TYR A 59 0.17 5.77 3.09
C TYR A 59 -1.00 5.52 4.04
N LYS A 60 -1.75 6.58 4.38
CA LYS A 60 -2.93 6.51 5.26
C LYS A 60 -3.99 5.53 4.76
N GLU A 61 -4.22 5.45 3.46
CA GLU A 61 -5.21 4.54 2.88
C GLU A 61 -4.69 3.10 2.87
N VAL A 62 -3.41 2.91 2.54
CA VAL A 62 -2.79 1.58 2.54
C VAL A 62 -2.71 1.00 3.95
N ILE A 63 -2.27 1.78 4.93
CA ILE A 63 -2.18 1.31 6.32
C ILE A 63 -3.56 0.98 6.86
N GLN A 64 -4.58 1.81 6.57
CA GLN A 64 -5.95 1.54 6.99
C GLN A 64 -6.48 0.27 6.34
N PHE A 65 -6.31 0.10 5.03
CA PHE A 65 -6.68 -1.13 4.32
C PHE A 65 -6.03 -2.37 4.93
N CYS A 66 -4.72 -2.30 5.23
CA CYS A 66 -4.00 -3.40 5.85
C CYS A 66 -4.53 -3.71 7.25
N LYS A 67 -4.87 -2.69 8.06
CA LYS A 67 -5.49 -2.88 9.38
C LYS A 67 -6.88 -3.52 9.26
N ASP A 68 -7.73 -2.99 8.40
CA ASP A 68 -9.10 -3.47 8.19
C ASP A 68 -9.12 -4.94 7.70
N LYS A 69 -8.11 -5.34 6.94
CA LYS A 69 -7.93 -6.72 6.47
C LYS A 69 -7.19 -7.63 7.46
N GLY A 70 -6.70 -7.10 8.58
CA GLY A 70 -5.88 -7.85 9.53
C GLY A 70 -4.53 -8.32 8.95
N LEU A 71 -4.02 -7.62 7.93
CA LEU A 71 -2.75 -7.93 7.25
C LEU A 71 -1.54 -7.42 8.02
N ILE A 72 -1.74 -6.43 8.89
CA ILE A 72 -0.73 -5.90 9.80
C ILE A 72 -1.32 -5.89 11.22
N SER A 73 -0.54 -6.35 12.19
CA SER A 73 -0.89 -6.26 13.60
C SER A 73 -0.50 -4.87 14.12
N GLU A 74 -1.31 -4.27 15.00
CA GLU A 74 -1.01 -2.99 15.69
C GLU A 74 0.12 -3.14 16.73
N HIS A 75 1.25 -3.70 16.32
CA HIS A 75 2.44 -3.79 17.16
C HIS A 75 3.65 -3.28 16.39
N SER A 76 3.88 -1.97 16.49
CA SER A 76 5.19 -1.32 16.42
C SER A 76 5.14 -0.01 17.20
#